data_AF-A0A661TMP8-F1
#
_entry.id   AF-A0A661TMP8-F1
#
_cell.length_a   1.000
_cell.length_b   1.000
_cell.length_c   1.000
_cell.angle_alpha   90.00
_cell.angle_beta   90.00
_cell.angle_gamma   90.00
#
_symmetry.space_group_name_H-M   'P 1'
#
loop_
_entity.id
_entity.type
_entity.pdbx_description
1 polymer ?
#
loop_
_entity_poly.entity_id
_entity_poly.type
_entity_poly.pdbx_seq_one_letter_code
_entity_poly.pdbx_strand_id
1 'polypeptide(L)'
;MKIVELSLITEKTGEKAQKVNEIVTNIEAKYSETSLPEGQGLQFNFNEVGLEDDAPWVILGWVRSKLQKKGHKVHISRKARTITVA
;
A
#
# COMPACT_ATOMS: atom_id res chain seq x y z
N MET A 1 -8.52 0.53 35.60
CA MET A 1 -7.71 0.92 34.43
C MET A 1 -7.45 -0.33 33.60
N LYS A 2 -7.97 -0.43 32.37
CA LYS A 2 -7.56 -1.50 31.45
C LYS A 2 -6.18 -1.13 30.93
N ILE A 3 -5.15 -1.78 31.46
CA ILE A 3 -3.84 -1.84 30.82
C ILE A 3 -4.09 -2.64 29.56
N VAL A 4 -4.39 -1.95 28.46
CA VAL A 4 -4.38 -2.59 27.14
C VAL A 4 -2.93 -2.94 26.91
N GLU A 5 -2.62 -4.23 26.95
CA GLU A 5 -1.26 -4.78 26.81
C GLU A 5 -0.60 -4.19 25.57
N LEU A 6 0.32 -3.24 25.79
CA LEU A 6 1.09 -2.57 24.74
C LEU A 6 1.78 -3.60 23.83
N SER A 7 2.18 -4.75 24.38
CA SER A 7 2.79 -5.89 23.69
C SER A 7 1.94 -6.39 22.51
N LEU A 8 0.64 -6.61 22.74
CA LEU A 8 -0.33 -7.10 21.76
C LEU A 8 -0.61 -6.09 20.63
N ILE A 9 -0.41 -4.80 20.91
CA ILE A 9 -0.52 -3.73 19.91
C ILE A 9 0.73 -3.72 19.02
N THR A 10 1.92 -3.91 19.58
CA THR A 10 3.19 -3.95 18.82
C THR A 10 3.25 -5.11 17.83
N GLU A 11 2.86 -6.32 18.23
CA GLU A 11 2.90 -7.50 17.34
C GLU A 11 1.96 -7.34 16.13
N LYS A 12 0.70 -6.93 16.38
CA LYS A 12 -0.28 -6.64 15.32
C LYS A 12 0.11 -5.46 14.42
N THR A 13 0.99 -4.58 14.90
CA THR A 13 1.53 -3.47 14.11
C THR A 13 2.68 -3.95 13.22
N GLY A 14 3.49 -4.91 13.69
CA GLY A 14 4.56 -5.54 12.92
C GLY A 14 4.04 -6.30 11.70
N GLU A 15 3.05 -7.17 11.87
CA GLU A 15 2.44 -7.95 10.77
C GLU A 15 1.83 -7.05 9.71
N LYS A 16 1.13 -5.98 10.12
CA LYS A 16 0.56 -4.99 9.20
C LYS A 16 1.66 -4.22 8.45
N ALA A 17 2.75 -3.88 9.12
CA ALA A 17 3.88 -3.20 8.49
C ALA A 17 4.59 -4.09 7.47
N GLN A 18 4.72 -5.39 7.76
CA GLN A 18 5.23 -6.39 6.81
C GLN A 18 4.31 -6.49 5.58
N LYS A 19 2.99 -6.66 5.78
CA LYS A 19 2.02 -6.70 4.66
C LYS A 19 2.10 -5.44 3.79
N VAL A 20 2.21 -4.25 4.42
CA VAL A 20 2.41 -2.99 3.67
C VAL A 20 3.73 -2.96 2.90
N ASN A 21 4.82 -3.48 3.46
CA ASN A 21 6.09 -3.58 2.74
C ASN A 21 5.96 -4.46 1.50
N GLU A 22 5.36 -5.63 1.65
CA GLU A 22 5.15 -6.56 0.53
C GLU A 22 4.32 -5.93 -0.59
N ILE A 23 3.22 -5.26 -0.23
CA ILE A 23 2.38 -4.54 -1.21
C ILE A 23 3.18 -3.47 -1.96
N VAL A 24 3.96 -2.67 -1.23
CA VAL A 24 4.78 -1.61 -1.83
C VAL A 24 5.84 -2.20 -2.76
N THR A 25 6.52 -3.27 -2.34
CA THR A 25 7.51 -3.97 -3.17
C THR A 25 6.88 -4.55 -4.44
N ASN A 26 5.68 -5.15 -4.35
CA ASN A 26 4.96 -5.68 -5.52
C ASN A 26 4.58 -4.58 -6.51
N ILE A 27 4.12 -3.44 -6.00
CA ILE A 27 3.81 -2.26 -6.81
C ILE A 27 5.07 -1.77 -7.54
N GLU A 28 6.18 -1.62 -6.83
CA GLU A 28 7.44 -1.14 -7.42
C GLU A 28 8.06 -2.11 -8.41
N ALA A 29 7.99 -3.42 -8.15
CA ALA A 29 8.46 -4.43 -9.09
C ALA A 29 7.71 -4.30 -10.41
N LYS A 30 6.37 -4.30 -10.37
CA LYS A 30 5.53 -4.15 -11.57
C LYS A 30 5.69 -2.78 -12.24
N TYR A 31 5.86 -1.72 -11.45
CA TYR A 31 6.12 -0.38 -11.96
C TYR A 31 7.47 -0.32 -12.70
N SER A 32 8.50 -0.99 -12.19
CA SER A 32 9.83 -1.02 -12.79
C SER A 32 9.90 -1.93 -14.02
N GLU A 33 9.10 -3.00 -14.07
CA GLU A 33 8.95 -3.86 -15.26
C GLU A 33 8.23 -3.13 -16.39
N THR A 34 7.37 -2.16 -16.06
CA THR A 34 6.61 -1.39 -17.03
C THR A 34 7.37 -0.12 -17.41
N SER A 35 7.97 -0.10 -18.61
CA SER A 35 8.49 1.16 -19.17
C SER A 35 7.33 2.07 -19.55
N LEU A 36 6.96 2.97 -18.64
CA LEU A 36 5.93 3.98 -18.87
C LEU A 36 6.54 5.24 -19.50
N PRO A 37 5.87 5.85 -20.49
CA PRO A 37 6.25 7.16 -20.99
C PRO A 37 6.10 8.23 -19.89
N GLU A 38 6.96 9.24 -19.94
CA GLU A 38 6.98 10.34 -18.97
C GLU A 38 5.57 10.96 -18.80
N GLY A 39 5.08 10.99 -17.56
CA GLY A 39 3.78 11.58 -17.22
C GLY A 39 2.58 10.62 -17.22
N GLN A 40 2.75 9.33 -17.53
CA GLN A 40 1.70 8.31 -17.33
C GLN A 40 1.88 7.58 -15.99
N GLY A 41 0.78 7.41 -15.25
CA GLY A 41 0.75 6.61 -14.03
C GLY A 41 0.28 5.17 -14.30
N LEU A 42 0.86 4.21 -13.59
CA LEU A 42 0.42 2.81 -13.60
C LEU A 42 -0.74 2.63 -12.64
N GLN A 43 -1.83 2.03 -13.11
CA GLN A 43 -2.95 1.63 -12.26
C GLN A 43 -2.84 0.14 -11.92
N PHE A 44 -2.98 -0.17 -10.64
CA PHE A 44 -3.01 -1.51 -10.08
C PHE A 44 -4.34 -1.76 -9.39
N ASN A 45 -4.93 -2.93 -9.57
CA ASN A 45 -6.03 -3.38 -8.73
C ASN A 45 -5.48 -3.85 -7.37
N PHE A 46 -6.29 -3.77 -6.32
CA PHE A 46 -5.91 -4.19 -4.97
C PHE A 46 -5.40 -5.64 -4.95
N ASN A 47 -6.15 -6.55 -5.56
CA ASN A 47 -5.79 -7.97 -5.59
C ASN A 47 -4.48 -8.25 -6.34
N GLU A 48 -4.12 -7.41 -7.32
CA GLU A 48 -2.87 -7.57 -8.10
C GLU A 48 -1.61 -7.29 -7.29
N VAL A 49 -1.75 -6.61 -6.15
CA VAL A 49 -0.65 -6.18 -5.29
C VAL A 49 -0.76 -6.78 -3.88
N GLY A 50 -1.68 -7.73 -3.67
CA GLY A 50 -1.87 -8.42 -2.39
C GLY A 50 -2.74 -7.67 -1.37
N LEU A 51 -3.54 -6.70 -1.83
CA LEU A 51 -4.58 -6.06 -1.02
C LEU A 51 -5.92 -6.74 -1.24
N GLU A 52 -6.67 -6.93 -0.16
CA GLU A 52 -8.06 -7.37 -0.21
C GLU A 52 -8.99 -6.20 -0.56
N ASP A 53 -10.13 -6.50 -1.18
CA ASP A 53 -11.10 -5.49 -1.64
C ASP A 53 -11.65 -4.61 -0.50
N ASP A 54 -11.70 -5.14 0.72
CA ASP A 54 -12.16 -4.46 1.92
C ASP A 54 -11.02 -3.88 2.78
N ALA A 55 -9.79 -3.84 2.24
CA ALA A 55 -8.58 -3.42 2.94
C ALA A 55 -8.80 -2.23 3.90
N PRO A 56 -8.32 -2.32 5.16
CA PRO A 56 -8.47 -1.25 6.13
C PRO A 56 -7.84 0.06 5.64
N TRP A 57 -8.49 1.19 5.94
CA TRP A 57 -7.97 2.53 5.59
C TRP A 57 -6.56 2.78 6.14
N VAL A 58 -6.21 2.19 7.28
CA VAL A 58 -4.87 2.29 7.86
C VAL A 58 -3.81 1.66 6.94
N ILE A 59 -4.10 0.50 6.33
CA ILE A 59 -3.18 -0.17 5.41
C ILE A 59 -3.02 0.67 4.14
N LEU A 60 -4.14 1.11 3.55
CA LEU A 60 -4.12 1.97 2.36
C LEU A 60 -3.35 3.29 2.60
N GLY A 61 -3.55 3.89 3.77
CA GLY A 61 -2.83 5.09 4.19
C GLY A 61 -1.33 4.87 4.33
N TRP A 62 -0.91 3.73 4.90
CA TRP A 62 0.51 3.39 5.02
C TRP A 62 1.15 3.09 3.67
N VAL A 63 0.48 2.33 2.78
CA VAL A 63 0.95 2.08 1.41
C VAL A 63 1.16 3.40 0.67
N ARG A 64 0.16 4.29 0.69
CA ARG A 64 0.26 5.63 0.09
C ARG A 64 1.45 6.41 0.64
N SER A 65 1.59 6.46 1.96
CA SER A 65 2.66 7.22 2.61
C SER A 65 4.05 6.69 2.22
N LYS A 66 4.23 5.36 2.15
CA LYS A 66 5.51 4.77 1.74
C LYS A 66 5.87 5.08 0.29
N LEU A 67 4.94 4.89 -0.63
CA LEU A 67 5.16 5.19 -2.04
C LEU A 67 5.43 6.69 -2.27
N GLN A 68 4.73 7.59 -1.56
CA GLN A 68 5.00 9.03 -1.60
C GLN A 68 6.39 9.40 -1.06
N LYS A 69 6.85 8.74 0.01
CA LYS A 69 8.22 8.93 0.53
C LYS A 69 9.30 8.51 -0.46
N LYS A 70 8.96 7.62 -1.40
CA LYS A 70 9.84 7.19 -2.49
C LYS A 70 9.79 8.11 -3.71
N GLY A 71 8.96 9.16 -3.67
CA GLY A 71 8.86 10.17 -4.73
C GLY A 71 7.68 9.97 -5.68
N HIS A 72 6.87 8.93 -5.51
CA HIS A 72 5.73 8.67 -6.38
C HIS A 72 4.51 9.54 -6.03
N LYS A 73 3.78 9.97 -7.06
CA LYS A 73 2.42 10.49 -6.92
C LYS A 73 1.45 9.32 -6.86
N VAL A 74 0.73 9.21 -5.74
CA VAL A 74 -0.18 8.09 -5.49
C VAL A 74 -1.62 8.55 -5.32
N HIS A 75 -2.51 7.91 -6.07
CA HIS A 75 -3.95 8.02 -5.94
C HIS A 75 -4.55 6.65 -5.59
N ILE A 76 -5.42 6.59 -4.58
CA ILE A 76 -6.10 5.34 -4.18
C ILE A 76 -7.60 5.56 -4.28
N SER A 77 -8.28 4.72 -5.05
CA SER A 77 -9.73 4.70 -5.16
C SER A 77 -10.28 3.42 -4.54
N ARG A 78 -10.87 3.51 -3.34
CA ARG A 78 -11.50 2.36 -2.68
C ARG A 78 -12.76 1.88 -3.42
N LYS A 79 -13.50 2.80 -4.05
CA LYS A 79 -14.68 2.46 -4.86
C LYS A 79 -14.28 1.64 -6.09
N ALA A 80 -13.20 2.04 -6.77
CA ALA A 80 -12.68 1.31 -7.92
C ALA A 80 -11.72 0.17 -7.53
N ARG A 81 -11.35 0.06 -6.25
CA ARG A 81 -10.39 -0.93 -5.71
C ARG A 81 -9.03 -0.87 -6.42
N THR A 82 -8.56 0.34 -6.70
CA THR A 82 -7.32 0.58 -7.45
C THR A 82 -6.37 1.55 -6.76
N ILE A 83 -5.09 1.35 -7.03
CA ILE A 83 -3.96 2.23 -6.67
C ILE A 83 -3.31 2.68 -7.96
N THR A 84 -3.22 3.98 -8.19
CA THR A 84 -2.49 4.57 -9.30
C THR A 84 -1.21 5.20 -8.78
N VAL A 85 -0.08 4.89 -9.42
CA VAL A 85 1.26 5.36 -9.07
C VAL A 85 1.88 6.03 -10.30
N ALA A 86 2.32 7.27 -10.16
CA ALA A 86 2.94 8.09 -11.21
C ALA A 86 4.19 8.82 -10.70
#